data_AF-A0A2A9NQF5-F1
#
_entry.id   AF-A0A2A9NQF5-F1
#
_cell.length_a   1.000
_cell.length_b   1.000
_cell.length_c   1.000
_cell.angle_alpha   90.00
_cell.angle_beta   90.00
_cell.angle_gamma   90.00
#
_symmetry.space_group_name_H-M   'P 1'
#
loop_
_entity.id
_entity.type
_entity.pdbx_description
1 polymer ?
#
loop_
_entity_poly.entity_id
_entity_poly.type
_entity_poly.pdbx_seq_one_letter_code
_entity_poly.pdbx_strand_id
1 'polypeptide(L)'
;MHPSLRLCSTRAHQPLIRFLGKRSWPAISEAPHPHPAAPAELKQRFAQFVNRLDAAQSLQSSKHGSGGSPSVFKDFWEAPHRLWQPKVHIIEDNEIEAVMVCAASFITVSLFFNINIDWWCLII
;
A
#
# COMPACT_ATOMS: atom_id res chain seq x y z
N MET A 1 27.86 -58.07 21.20
CA MET A 1 27.97 -56.83 20.39
C MET A 1 27.88 -55.66 21.36
N HIS A 2 28.93 -54.84 21.49
CA HIS A 2 28.92 -53.65 22.35
C HIS A 2 28.52 -52.42 21.51
N PRO A 3 27.44 -51.69 21.85
CA PRO A 3 27.13 -50.44 21.17
C PRO A 3 28.07 -49.34 21.67
N SER A 4 28.91 -48.82 20.79
CA SER A 4 29.72 -47.63 21.06
C SER A 4 28.82 -46.38 21.00
N LEU A 5 28.60 -45.75 22.15
CA LEU A 5 27.90 -44.47 22.23
C LEU A 5 28.79 -43.38 21.60
N ARG A 6 28.43 -42.95 20.39
CA ARG A 6 29.09 -41.84 19.69
C ARG A 6 28.84 -40.53 20.47
N LEU A 7 29.86 -40.05 21.17
CA LEU A 7 29.96 -38.70 21.75
C LEU A 7 30.07 -37.63 20.63
N CYS A 8 29.09 -37.53 19.75
CA CYS A 8 29.10 -36.56 18.63
C CYS A 8 28.29 -35.27 18.93
N SER A 9 27.73 -35.10 20.13
CA SER A 9 26.81 -33.98 20.39
C SER A 9 27.47 -32.68 20.84
N THR A 10 28.71 -32.70 21.36
CA THR A 10 29.31 -31.50 21.99
C THR A 10 30.10 -30.61 21.04
N ARG A 11 30.39 -31.06 19.81
CA ARG A 11 31.19 -30.30 18.81
C ARG A 11 30.61 -30.22 17.40
N ALA A 12 29.52 -30.91 17.08
CA ALA A 12 29.09 -31.05 15.69
C ALA A 12 28.25 -29.88 15.16
N HIS A 13 27.40 -29.24 15.98
CA HIS A 13 26.48 -28.21 15.47
C HIS A 13 26.21 -27.10 16.49
N GLN A 14 27.14 -26.16 16.64
CA GLN A 14 26.79 -24.87 17.24
C GLN A 14 26.01 -24.07 16.18
N PRO A 15 24.73 -23.73 16.39
CA PRO A 15 23.98 -22.95 15.42
C PRO A 15 24.61 -21.56 15.26
N LEU A 16 24.88 -21.15 14.01
CA LEU A 16 25.41 -19.82 13.69
C LEU A 16 24.43 -18.69 14.01
N ILE A 17 23.16 -19.03 14.25
CA ILE A 17 22.11 -18.08 14.60
C ILE A 17 22.11 -17.88 16.12
N ARG A 18 22.50 -16.67 16.55
CA ARG A 18 22.38 -16.23 17.94
C ARG A 18 21.14 -15.35 18.04
N PHE A 19 20.15 -15.77 18.83
CA PHE A 19 18.98 -14.95 19.09
C PHE A 19 19.41 -13.71 19.90
N LEU A 20 19.37 -12.53 19.28
CA LEU A 20 19.81 -11.25 19.85
C LEU A 20 18.90 -10.70 20.97
N GLY A 21 18.15 -11.56 21.67
CA GLY A 21 17.18 -11.15 22.69
C GLY A 21 15.89 -10.53 22.12
N LYS A 22 15.06 -9.98 23.02
CA LYS A 22 13.81 -9.30 22.64
C LYS A 22 14.15 -7.97 21.97
N ARG A 23 13.65 -7.75 20.75
CA ARG A 23 13.75 -6.46 20.06
C ARG A 23 12.96 -5.42 20.85
N SER A 24 13.64 -4.41 21.40
CA SER A 24 13.01 -3.25 22.02
C SER A 24 12.75 -2.20 20.95
N TRP A 25 11.49 -2.00 20.58
CA TRP A 25 11.11 -0.87 19.74
C TRP A 25 11.06 0.39 20.61
N PRO A 26 11.58 1.53 20.13
CA PRO A 26 11.44 2.78 20.86
C PRO A 26 9.94 3.08 21.03
N ALA A 27 9.54 3.45 22.26
CA ALA A 27 8.14 3.76 22.57
C ALA A 27 7.63 5.00 21.83
N ILE A 28 8.54 5.86 21.39
CA ILE A 28 8.25 7.09 20.68
C ILE A 28 8.62 6.87 19.21
N SER A 29 7.64 7.03 18.33
CA SER A 29 7.86 7.03 16.89
C SER A 29 8.74 8.23 16.53
N GLU A 30 9.72 8.01 15.66
CA GLU A 30 10.64 9.07 15.23
C GLU A 30 9.88 10.19 14.52
N ALA A 31 10.31 11.44 14.76
CA ALA A 31 9.72 12.59 14.08
C ALA A 31 9.95 12.48 12.56
N PRO A 32 8.94 12.81 11.73
CA PRO A 32 9.09 12.79 10.28
C PRO A 32 10.19 13.76 9.87
N HIS A 33 11.15 13.27 9.09
CA HIS A 33 12.30 14.05 8.61
C HIS A 33 12.58 13.74 7.13
N PRO A 34 13.19 14.68 6.38
CA PRO A 34 13.50 14.44 4.97
C PRO A 34 14.63 13.42 4.83
N HIS A 35 14.52 12.54 3.83
CA HIS A 35 15.54 11.53 3.56
C HIS A 35 16.90 12.18 3.20
N PRO A 36 18.04 11.67 3.71
CA PRO A 36 19.35 12.27 3.47
C PRO A 36 19.73 12.30 1.98
N ALA A 37 19.32 11.29 1.20
CA ALA A 37 19.54 11.24 -0.25
C ALA A 37 18.44 11.91 -1.08
N ALA A 38 17.48 12.62 -0.47
CA ALA A 38 16.44 13.31 -1.23
C ALA A 38 17.03 14.49 -2.05
N PRO A 39 16.48 14.75 -3.25
CA PRO A 39 16.75 15.97 -4.02
C PRO A 39 16.57 17.24 -3.16
N ALA A 40 17.39 18.26 -3.42
CA ALA A 40 17.39 19.50 -2.63
C ALA A 40 16.01 20.18 -2.58
N GLU A 41 15.26 20.15 -3.69
CA GLU A 41 13.92 20.73 -3.77
C GLU A 41 12.92 20.09 -2.80
N LEU A 42 12.99 18.76 -2.63
CA LEU A 42 12.09 18.03 -1.75
C LEU A 42 12.44 18.27 -0.27
N LYS A 43 13.73 18.42 0.04
CA LYS A 43 14.18 18.79 1.39
C LYS A 43 13.63 20.15 1.82
N GLN A 44 13.63 21.14 0.90
CA GLN A 44 13.10 22.47 1.19
C GLN A 44 11.59 22.49 1.41
N ARG A 45 10.83 21.69 0.66
CA ARG A 45 9.35 21.64 0.76
C ARG A 45 8.83 20.69 1.84
N PHE A 46 9.69 19.92 2.50
CA PHE A 46 9.30 18.90 3.47
C PHE A 46 8.45 19.46 4.63
N ALA A 47 8.84 20.61 5.20
CA ALA A 47 8.08 21.23 6.30
C ALA A 47 6.65 21.59 5.89
N GLN A 48 6.44 22.07 4.65
CA GLN A 48 5.12 22.39 4.13
C GLN A 48 4.25 21.13 3.99
N PHE A 49 4.86 20.00 3.62
CA PHE A 49 4.18 18.71 3.52
C PHE A 49 3.68 18.23 4.89
N VAL A 50 4.55 18.27 5.91
CA VAL A 50 4.18 17.86 7.28
C VAL A 50 3.00 18.68 7.80
N ASN A 51 3.04 20.01 7.63
CA ASN A 51 1.94 20.89 8.06
C ASN A 51 0.60 20.55 7.39
N ARG A 52 0.61 20.19 6.10
CA ARG A 52 -0.60 19.78 5.37
C ARG A 52 -1.13 18.44 5.86
N LEU A 53 -0.23 17.51 6.20
CA LEU A 53 -0.58 16.20 6.72
C LEU A 53 -1.26 16.32 8.09
N ASP A 54 -0.71 17.12 8.99
CA ASP A 54 -1.30 17.37 10.31
C ASP A 54 -2.67 18.06 10.20
N ALA A 55 -2.79 19.04 9.30
CA ALA A 55 -4.06 19.71 9.03
C ALA A 55 -5.11 18.71 8.49
N ALA A 56 -4.74 17.81 7.57
CA ALA A 56 -5.65 16.81 7.03
C ALA A 56 -6.10 15.78 8.08
N GLN A 57 -5.20 15.37 8.99
CA GLN A 57 -5.55 14.43 10.07
C GLN A 57 -6.54 15.05 11.06
N SER A 58 -6.42 16.34 11.37
CA SER A 58 -7.33 17.05 12.28
C SER A 58 -8.78 17.11 11.77
N LEU A 59 -8.99 17.06 10.45
CA LEU A 59 -10.32 17.09 9.83
C LEU A 59 -11.01 15.71 9.83
N GLN A 60 -10.23 14.62 9.84
CA GLN A 60 -10.76 13.25 9.79
C GLN A 60 -11.19 12.69 11.15
N SER A 61 -10.74 13.28 12.26
CA SER A 61 -11.01 12.77 13.62
C SER A 61 -12.38 13.15 14.20
N SER A 62 -13.24 13.88 13.46
CA SER A 62 -14.52 14.41 13.97
C SER A 62 -15.77 13.59 13.60
N LYS A 63 -15.64 12.41 12.98
CA LYS A 63 -16.80 11.62 12.52
C LYS A 63 -16.79 10.17 13.02
N HIS A 64 -16.74 10.00 14.33
CA HIS A 64 -17.11 8.73 14.98
C HIS A 64 -18.34 8.96 15.87
N GLY A 65 -19.48 9.19 15.20
CA GLY A 65 -20.80 9.30 15.81
C GLY A 65 -21.70 8.19 15.29
N SER A 66 -22.21 7.38 16.20
CA SER A 66 -23.09 6.24 15.98
C SER A 66 -24.29 6.55 15.07
N GLY A 67 -24.52 5.72 14.06
CA GLY A 67 -25.81 5.68 13.36
C GLY A 67 -25.73 5.28 11.90
N GLY A 68 -25.86 3.98 11.61
CA GLY A 68 -26.52 3.46 10.42
C GLY A 68 -26.03 3.84 9.01
N SER A 69 -24.89 4.49 8.84
CA SER A 69 -24.29 4.72 7.51
C SER A 69 -23.31 3.59 7.14
N PRO A 70 -23.14 3.25 5.84
CA PRO A 70 -22.17 2.24 5.43
C PRO A 70 -20.80 2.59 6.00
N SER A 71 -20.15 1.63 6.64
CA SER A 71 -18.81 1.82 7.21
C SER A 71 -17.84 2.16 6.08
N VAL A 72 -17.51 3.43 5.96
CA VAL A 72 -16.41 3.89 5.12
C VAL A 72 -15.14 3.51 5.86
N PHE A 73 -14.53 2.39 5.48
CA PHE A 73 -13.25 1.95 6.01
C PHE A 73 -12.16 2.93 5.57
N LYS A 74 -11.25 3.27 6.48
CA LYS A 74 -10.19 4.23 6.20
C LYS A 74 -9.08 3.55 5.41
N ASP A 75 -8.67 2.38 5.88
CA ASP A 75 -7.64 1.57 5.25
C ASP A 75 -8.22 0.25 4.73
N PHE A 76 -7.66 -0.25 3.62
CA PHE A 76 -8.13 -1.47 2.94
C PHE A 76 -8.14 -2.70 3.86
N TRP A 77 -7.16 -2.84 4.76
CA TRP A 77 -7.06 -3.97 5.69
C TRP A 77 -8.07 -3.92 6.85
N GLU A 78 -8.75 -2.79 7.05
CA GLU A 78 -9.84 -2.66 8.04
C GLU A 78 -11.16 -3.22 7.50
N ALA A 79 -11.27 -3.35 6.17
CA ALA A 79 -12.46 -3.88 5.53
C ALA A 79 -12.63 -5.37 5.90
N PRO A 80 -13.87 -5.86 6.13
CA PRO A 80 -14.14 -7.27 6.33
C PRO A 80 -13.68 -8.12 5.15
N HIS A 81 -13.13 -9.30 5.43
CA HIS A 81 -12.55 -10.26 4.47
C HIS A 81 -13.37 -10.46 3.18
N ARG A 82 -14.70 -10.45 3.30
CA ARG A 82 -15.65 -10.55 2.18
C ARG A 82 -15.50 -9.46 1.10
N LEU A 83 -14.94 -8.30 1.43
CA LEU A 83 -14.83 -7.16 0.52
C LEU A 83 -13.53 -7.14 -0.28
N TRP A 84 -12.49 -7.81 0.21
CA TRP A 84 -11.15 -7.77 -0.39
C TRP A 84 -10.66 -9.14 -0.85
N GLN A 85 -11.36 -10.21 -0.49
CA GLN A 85 -11.18 -11.51 -1.10
C GLN A 85 -12.25 -11.75 -2.15
N PRO A 86 -11.90 -11.69 -3.44
CA PRO A 86 -12.83 -12.04 -4.50
C PRO A 86 -13.33 -13.46 -4.29
N LYS A 87 -14.65 -13.65 -4.29
CA LYS A 87 -15.25 -14.98 -4.16
C LYS A 87 -14.87 -15.88 -5.34
N VAL A 88 -14.57 -15.29 -6.49
CA VAL A 88 -14.09 -15.95 -7.70
C VAL A 88 -12.65 -15.49 -7.93
N HIS A 89 -11.70 -16.42 -7.78
CA HIS A 89 -10.27 -16.18 -8.04
C HIS A 89 -9.86 -16.60 -9.47
N ILE A 90 -10.76 -17.25 -10.20
CA ILE A 90 -10.51 -17.77 -11.54
C ILE A 90 -11.36 -16.93 -12.49
N ILE A 91 -10.72 -16.01 -13.18
CA ILE A 91 -11.34 -15.21 -14.25
C ILE A 91 -11.14 -16.02 -15.54
N GLU A 92 -12.22 -16.33 -16.24
CA GLU A 92 -12.17 -17.05 -17.52
C GLU A 92 -11.67 -16.12 -18.65
N ASP A 93 -11.04 -16.68 -19.68
CA ASP A 93 -10.40 -15.89 -20.76
C ASP A 93 -11.38 -14.95 -21.47
N ASN A 94 -12.66 -15.32 -21.57
CA ASN A 94 -13.73 -14.48 -22.14
C ASN A 94 -14.00 -13.21 -21.31
N GLU A 95 -13.91 -13.29 -19.99
CA GLU A 95 -14.07 -12.16 -19.07
C GLU A 95 -12.83 -11.25 -19.14
N ILE A 96 -11.64 -11.84 -19.28
CA ILE A 96 -10.39 -11.09 -19.49
C ILE A 96 -10.45 -10.29 -20.78
N GLU A 97 -10.86 -10.92 -21.90
CA GLU A 97 -11.05 -10.25 -23.19
C GLU A 97 -12.09 -9.12 -23.09
N ALA A 98 -13.22 -9.35 -22.42
CA ALA A 98 -14.23 -8.31 -22.23
C ALA A 98 -13.70 -7.09 -21.45
N VAL A 99 -12.90 -7.30 -20.40
CA VAL A 99 -12.27 -6.22 -19.62
C VAL A 99 -11.22 -5.47 -20.46
N MET A 100 -10.39 -6.19 -21.23
CA MET A 100 -9.37 -5.58 -22.09
C MET A 100 -10.00 -4.74 -23.20
N VAL A 101 -11.06 -5.24 -23.86
CA VAL A 101 -11.79 -4.51 -24.91
C VAL A 101 -12.51 -3.29 -24.34
N CYS A 102 -13.07 -3.38 -23.12
CA CYS A 102 -13.71 -2.26 -22.45
C CYS A 102 -12.71 -1.14 -22.12
N ALA A 103 -11.53 -1.47 -21.57
CA ALA A 103 -10.49 -0.50 -21.27
C ALA A 103 -9.93 0.17 -22.55
N ALA A 104 -9.72 -0.62 -23.61
CA ALA A 104 -9.25 -0.10 -24.90
C ALA A 104 -10.28 0.84 -25.55
N SER A 105 -11.57 0.49 -25.49
CA SER A 105 -12.66 1.31 -26.03
C SER A 105 -12.86 2.61 -25.25
N PHE A 106 -12.65 2.60 -23.93
CA PHE A 106 -12.75 3.80 -23.10
C PHE A 106 -11.63 4.82 -23.43
N ILE A 107 -10.40 4.35 -23.65
CA ILE A 107 -9.26 5.20 -24.02
C ILE A 107 -9.42 5.77 -25.44
N THR A 108 -9.91 4.99 -26.40
CA THR A 108 -10.10 5.46 -27.77
C THR A 108 -11.24 6.48 -27.90
N VAL A 109 -12.37 6.28 -27.21
CA VAL A 109 -13.45 7.27 -27.17
C VAL A 109 -12.99 8.55 -26.48
N SER A 110 -12.21 8.44 -25.39
CA SER A 110 -11.70 9.60 -24.67
C SER A 110 -10.67 10.40 -25.49
N LEU A 111 -9.83 9.74 -26.29
CA LEU A 111 -8.92 10.40 -27.25
C LEU A 111 -9.68 11.03 -28.43
N PHE A 112 -10.72 10.36 -28.94
CA PHE A 112 -11.52 10.89 -30.05
C PHE A 112 -12.33 12.14 -29.64
N PHE A 113 -12.81 12.19 -28.39
CA PHE A 113 -13.48 13.38 -27.85
C PHE A 113 -12.50 14.51 -27.53
N ASN A 114 -11.29 14.20 -27.08
CA ASN A 114 -10.26 15.22 -26.80
C ASN A 114 -9.75 15.89 -28.09
N ILE A 115 -9.54 15.12 -29.17
CA ILE A 115 -9.08 15.66 -30.46
C ILE A 115 -10.14 16.54 -31.15
N ASN A 116 -11.44 16.31 -30.90
CA ASN A 116 -12.52 17.08 -31.53
C ASN A 116 -12.78 18.44 -30.85
N ILE A 117 -12.42 18.59 -29.56
CA ILE A 117 -12.57 19.85 -28.82
C ILE A 117 -11.59 20.93 -29.31
N ASP A 118 -10.40 20.54 -29.76
CA ASP A 118 -9.40 21.49 -30.26
C ASP A 118 -9.75 22.11 -31.62
N TRP A 119 -10.61 21.47 -32.42
CA TRP A 119 -11.04 22.00 -33.73
C TRP A 119 -12.22 22.98 -33.65
N TRP A 120 -13.00 22.96 -32.57
CA TRP A 120 -14.12 23.90 -32.38
C TRP A 120 -13.71 25.26 -31.81
N CYS A 121 -12.50 25.39 -31.25
CA CYS A 121 -11.97 26.68 -30.76
C CYS A 121 -11.24 27.50 -31.83
N LEU A 122 -11.04 26.99 -33.05
CA LEU A 122 -10.34 27.70 -34.13
C LEU A 122 -11.28 28.37 -35.15
N ILE A 123 -12.59 28.32 -34.94
CA ILE A 123 -13.61 28.99 -35.77
C ILE A 123 -14.56 29.76 -34.85
N ILE A 124 -14.09 30.89 -34.32
CA ILE A 124 -14.81 32.12 -33.90
C ILE A 124 -13.73 33.18 -33.68
#